data_AF-Q060L0-F1
#
_entry.id   AF-Q060L0-F1
#
_cell.length_a   1.000
_cell.length_b   1.000
_cell.length_c   1.000
_cell.angle_alpha   90.00
_cell.angle_beta   90.00
_cell.angle_gamma   90.00
#
_symmetry.space_group_name_H-M   'P 1'
#
loop_
_entity.id
_entity.type
_entity.pdbx_description
1 polymer ?
#
loop_
_entity_poly.entity_id
_entity_poly.type
_entity_poly.pdbx_seq_one_letter_code
_entity_poly.pdbx_strand_id
1 'polypeptide(L)'
;MPYAVSKEISTVARDRLLQRVQAERAADAALGYTKIIKSSVTSVEVVSRTPRRIAVKVEVVYSDQTLDRSGTTIDQTPAGALTVTYVLGRDGKQWKLHEYISDF
;
A
#
# COMPACT_ATOMS: atom_id res chain seq x y z
N MET A 1 8.91 -7.61 -18.50
CA MET A 1 7.46 -7.49 -18.22
C MET A 1 7.31 -6.53 -17.05
N PRO A 2 6.63 -5.37 -17.16
CA PRO A 2 6.34 -4.59 -15.97
C PRO A 2 5.52 -5.48 -15.02
N TYR A 3 5.91 -5.52 -13.74
CA TYR A 3 5.23 -6.34 -12.74
C TYR A 3 3.78 -5.89 -12.65
N ALA A 4 2.87 -6.67 -13.23
CA ALA A 4 1.46 -6.51 -13.02
C ALA A 4 1.22 -6.50 -11.50
N VAL A 5 0.48 -5.53 -11.00
CA VAL A 5 -0.08 -5.57 -9.66
C VAL A 5 -0.75 -6.93 -9.49
N SER A 6 -0.30 -7.71 -8.49
CA SER A 6 -0.67 -9.12 -8.40
C SER A 6 -2.18 -9.26 -8.27
N LYS A 7 -2.72 -10.38 -8.76
CA LYS A 7 -4.15 -10.73 -8.63
C LYS A 7 -4.63 -10.56 -7.18
N GLU A 8 -3.75 -10.77 -6.20
CA GLU A 8 -4.00 -10.59 -4.77
C GLU A 8 -4.33 -9.13 -4.42
N ILE A 9 -3.54 -8.15 -4.88
CA ILE A 9 -3.78 -6.73 -4.55
C ILE A 9 -5.11 -6.24 -5.15
N SER A 10 -5.50 -6.76 -6.32
CA SER A 10 -6.80 -6.44 -6.93
C SER A 10 -8.02 -6.90 -6.12
N THR A 11 -7.84 -7.86 -5.19
CA THR A 11 -8.93 -8.30 -4.30
C THR A 11 -9.14 -7.36 -3.11
N VAL A 12 -8.13 -6.57 -2.75
CA VAL A 12 -8.14 -5.74 -1.52
C VAL A 12 -8.22 -4.25 -1.78
N ALA A 13 -7.91 -3.74 -2.99
CA ALA A 13 -7.94 -2.32 -3.31
C ALA A 13 -8.70 -2.03 -4.62
N ARG A 14 -9.29 -0.84 -4.71
CA ARG A 14 -10.00 -0.39 -5.93
C ARG A 14 -9.03 0.06 -7.02
N ASP A 15 -9.50 0.01 -8.26
CA ASP A 15 -8.71 0.22 -9.48
C ASP A 15 -7.86 1.48 -9.47
N ARG A 16 -8.36 2.61 -8.95
CA ARG A 16 -7.57 3.85 -8.84
C ARG A 16 -6.27 3.65 -8.05
N LEU A 17 -6.33 2.95 -6.92
CA LEU A 17 -5.15 2.67 -6.09
C LEU A 17 -4.23 1.64 -6.75
N LEU A 18 -4.81 0.65 -7.44
CA LEU A 18 -4.05 -0.33 -8.22
C LEU A 18 -3.26 0.36 -9.34
N GLN A 19 -3.90 1.25 -10.09
CA GLN A 19 -3.28 2.02 -11.17
C GLN A 19 -2.14 2.89 -10.66
N ARG A 20 -2.31 3.52 -9.48
CA ARG A 20 -1.24 4.29 -8.85
C ARG A 20 -0.01 3.42 -8.56
N VAL A 21 -0.19 2.28 -7.85
CA VAL A 21 0.92 1.37 -7.55
C VAL A 21 1.55 0.81 -8.83
N GLN A 22 0.75 0.53 -9.85
CA GLN A 22 1.26 0.06 -11.14
C GLN A 22 2.13 1.10 -11.83
N ALA A 23 1.73 2.37 -11.79
CA ALA A 23 2.48 3.48 -12.37
C ALA A 23 3.80 3.71 -11.62
N GLU A 24 3.77 3.71 -10.28
CA GLU A 24 4.96 3.81 -9.43
C GLU A 24 5.96 2.68 -9.75
N ARG A 25 5.50 1.42 -9.78
CA ARG A 25 6.35 0.27 -10.14
C ARG A 25 6.89 0.33 -11.56
N ALA A 26 6.12 0.85 -12.51
CA ALA A 26 6.57 1.01 -13.89
C ALA A 26 7.65 2.09 -14.01
N ALA A 27 7.51 3.20 -13.27
CA ALA A 27 8.52 4.26 -13.21
C ALA A 27 9.83 3.76 -12.58
N ASP A 28 9.74 3.06 -11.44
CA ASP A 28 10.90 2.43 -10.79
C ASP A 28 11.60 1.46 -11.75
N ALA A 29 10.84 0.58 -12.39
CA ALA A 29 11.38 -0.40 -13.33
C ALA A 29 12.05 0.24 -14.55
N ALA A 30 11.54 1.37 -15.06
CA ALA A 30 12.15 2.11 -16.17
C ALA A 30 13.53 2.67 -15.80
N LEU A 31 13.71 3.06 -14.53
CA LEU A 31 14.99 3.49 -13.97
C LEU A 31 15.89 2.30 -13.59
N GLY A 32 15.35 1.08 -13.61
CA GLY A 32 16.03 -0.13 -13.14
C GLY A 32 16.11 -0.22 -11.61
N TYR A 33 15.17 0.43 -10.92
CA TYR A 33 15.06 0.41 -9.48
C TYR A 33 14.12 -0.70 -9.02
N THR A 34 14.43 -1.25 -7.85
CA THR A 34 13.59 -2.24 -7.16
C THR A 34 13.34 -1.78 -5.74
N LYS A 35 12.08 -1.62 -5.34
CA LYS A 35 11.73 -1.30 -3.96
C LYS A 35 11.38 -2.55 -3.17
N ILE A 36 12.04 -2.74 -2.03
CA ILE A 36 11.75 -3.77 -1.02
C ILE A 36 11.01 -3.10 0.12
N ILE A 37 9.80 -3.58 0.43
CA ILE A 37 8.97 -3.05 1.51
C ILE A 37 8.85 -4.11 2.60
N LYS A 38 9.05 -3.70 3.86
CA LYS A 38 8.72 -4.49 5.04
C LYS A 38 7.67 -3.75 5.83
N SER A 39 6.54 -4.41 6.08
CA SER A 39 5.46 -3.81 6.87
C SER A 39 4.81 -4.86 7.75
N SER A 40 4.48 -4.49 8.99
CA SER A 40 3.70 -5.30 9.90
C SER A 40 2.62 -4.46 10.58
N VAL A 41 1.39 -4.95 10.61
CA VAL A 41 0.30 -4.31 11.35
C VAL A 41 0.49 -4.60 12.83
N THR A 42 0.55 -3.56 13.66
CA THR A 42 0.68 -3.67 15.12
C THR A 42 -0.65 -3.43 15.84
N SER A 43 -1.55 -2.63 15.26
CA SER A 43 -2.86 -2.34 15.82
C SER A 43 -3.90 -2.07 14.74
N VAL A 44 -5.16 -2.42 15.02
CA VAL A 44 -6.32 -2.10 14.19
C VAL A 44 -7.47 -1.68 15.09
N GLU A 45 -8.01 -0.49 14.85
CA GLU A 45 -9.16 0.07 15.55
C GLU A 45 -10.25 0.43 14.53
N VAL A 46 -11.49 0.00 14.79
CA VAL A 46 -12.63 0.42 13.95
C VAL A 46 -13.10 1.80 14.40
N VAL A 47 -12.87 2.81 13.56
CA VAL A 47 -13.26 4.21 13.82
C VAL A 47 -14.74 4.44 13.49
N SER A 48 -15.20 3.88 12.36
CA SER A 48 -16.62 3.98 11.97
C SER A 48 -17.04 2.81 11.11
N ARG A 49 -18.33 2.45 11.19
CA ARG A 49 -18.92 1.38 10.39
C ARG A 49 -20.35 1.73 9.99
N THR A 50 -20.60 1.65 8.70
CA THR A 50 -21.92 1.76 8.06
C THR A 50 -22.10 0.57 7.10
N PRO A 51 -23.30 0.33 6.56
CA PRO A 51 -23.52 -0.78 5.62
C PRO A 51 -22.62 -0.76 4.38
N ARG A 52 -22.15 0.42 3.95
CA ARG A 52 -21.35 0.60 2.72
C ARG A 52 -19.94 1.14 2.93
N ARG A 53 -19.56 1.50 4.16
CA ARG A 53 -18.26 2.11 4.49
C ARG A 53 -17.76 1.65 5.86
N ILE A 54 -16.49 1.27 5.94
CA ILE A 54 -15.78 1.00 7.20
C ILE A 54 -14.52 1.86 7.20
N ALA A 55 -14.28 2.63 8.25
CA ALA A 55 -13.00 3.27 8.49
C ALA A 55 -12.29 2.55 9.62
N VAL A 56 -11.03 2.18 9.40
CA VAL A 56 -10.15 1.58 10.41
C VAL A 56 -8.91 2.43 10.55
N LYS A 57 -8.54 2.75 11.79
CA LYS A 57 -7.25 3.32 12.13
C LYS A 57 -6.30 2.16 12.36
N VAL A 58 -5.16 2.18 11.68
CA VAL A 58 -4.18 1.10 11.69
C VAL A 58 -2.82 1.67 12.05
N GLU A 59 -2.15 1.00 12.97
CA GLU A 59 -0.73 1.23 13.21
C GLU A 59 0.06 0.15 12.47
N VAL A 60 1.05 0.59 11.70
CA VAL A 60 1.97 -0.31 11.00
C VAL A 60 3.40 0.06 11.32
N VAL A 61 4.25 -0.93 11.58
CA VAL A 61 5.70 -0.73 11.51
C VAL A 61 6.11 -0.92 10.06
N TYR A 62 6.71 0.11 9.47
CA TYR A 62 7.06 0.17 8.05
C TYR A 62 8.54 0.50 7.87
N SER A 63 9.18 -0.15 6.90
CA SER A 63 10.44 0.28 6.30
C SER A 63 10.48 -0.05 4.82
N ASP A 64 11.32 0.66 4.07
CA ASP A 64 11.61 0.32 2.69
C ASP A 64 13.09 0.54 2.33
N GLN A 65 13.49 -0.09 1.23
CA GLN A 65 14.78 0.10 0.59
C GLN A 65 14.57 0.14 -0.92
N THR A 66 15.22 1.09 -1.60
CA THR A 66 15.28 1.16 -3.05
C THR A 66 16.66 0.69 -3.50
N LEU A 67 16.69 -0.34 -4.34
CA LEU A 67 17.90 -0.90 -4.92
C LEU A 67 18.06 -0.45 -6.38
N ASP A 68 19.28 -0.22 -6.83
CA ASP A 68 19.60 -0.06 -8.25
C ASP A 68 19.72 -1.41 -9.00
N ARG A 69 20.11 -1.36 -10.28
CA ARG A 69 20.28 -2.55 -11.13
C ARG A 69 21.35 -3.52 -10.64
N SER A 70 22.32 -3.05 -9.85
CA SER A 70 23.38 -3.87 -9.26
C SER A 70 22.96 -4.52 -7.94
N GLY A 71 21.78 -4.16 -7.41
CA GLY A 71 21.33 -4.57 -6.09
C GLY A 71 21.86 -3.68 -4.96
N THR A 72 22.48 -2.54 -5.28
CA THR A 72 22.99 -1.58 -4.30
C THR A 72 21.85 -0.70 -3.79
N THR A 73 21.73 -0.54 -2.47
CA THR A 73 20.76 0.39 -1.88
C THR A 73 21.12 1.83 -2.23
N ILE A 74 20.21 2.53 -2.89
CA ILE A 74 20.35 3.94 -3.27
C ILE A 74 19.47 4.88 -2.44
N ASP A 75 18.43 4.34 -1.79
CA ASP A 75 17.54 5.08 -0.90
C ASP A 75 16.88 4.12 0.11
N GLN A 76 16.45 4.63 1.26
CA GLN A 76 15.75 3.83 2.27
C GLN A 76 14.96 4.68 3.26
N THR A 77 13.81 4.15 3.68
CA THR A 77 13.06 4.61 4.85
C THR A 77 13.34 3.67 6.03
N PRO A 78 13.99 4.15 7.11
CA PRO A 78 14.20 3.35 8.32
C PRO A 78 12.89 2.87 8.93
N ALA A 79 12.96 1.79 9.72
CA ALA A 79 11.79 1.24 10.39
C ALA A 79 11.18 2.26 11.36
N GLY A 80 9.90 2.56 11.16
CA GLY A 80 9.13 3.50 11.97
C GLY A 80 7.66 3.10 12.07
N ALA A 81 6.98 3.60 13.11
CA ALA A 81 5.55 3.44 13.27
C ALA A 81 4.81 4.45 12.39
N LEU A 82 3.88 3.97 11.58
CA LEU A 82 2.97 4.79 10.80
C LEU A 82 1.52 4.57 11.28
N THR A 83 0.81 5.66 11.51
CA THR A 83 -0.64 5.66 11.71
C THR A 83 -1.34 5.98 10.39
N VAL A 84 -2.20 5.07 9.94
CA VAL A 84 -2.94 5.21 8.68
C VAL A 84 -4.41 4.92 8.93
N THR A 85 -5.30 5.80 8.49
CA THR A 85 -6.73 5.51 8.45
C THR A 85 -7.08 4.95 7.08
N TYR A 86 -7.44 3.67 7.02
CA TYR A 86 -7.93 3.01 5.82
C TYR A 86 -9.45 3.08 5.76
N VAL A 87 -9.98 3.45 4.60
CA VAL A 87 -11.42 3.50 4.34
C VAL A 87 -11.77 2.41 3.34
N LEU A 88 -12.50 1.41 3.81
CA LEU A 88 -13.03 0.32 2.99
C LEU A 88 -14.42 0.70 2.49
N GLY A 89 -14.63 0.59 1.18
CA GLY A 89 -15.92 0.75 0.53
C GLY A 89 -16.44 -0.58 0.00
N ARG A 90 -17.76 -0.80 0.07
CA ARG A 90 -18.37 -2.00 -0.53
C ARG A 90 -18.20 -1.97 -2.05
N ASP A 91 -17.76 -3.07 -2.64
CA ASP A 91 -17.65 -3.31 -4.08
C ASP A 91 -18.36 -4.65 -4.38
N GLY A 92 -19.63 -4.56 -4.75
CA GLY A 92 -20.53 -5.72 -4.79
C GLY A 92 -20.58 -6.45 -3.44
N LYS A 93 -20.14 -7.72 -3.43
CA LYS A 93 -20.07 -8.53 -2.21
C LYS A 93 -18.78 -8.35 -1.42
N GLN A 94 -17.76 -7.70 -1.98
CA GLN A 94 -16.43 -7.53 -1.40
C GLN A 94 -16.28 -6.18 -0.69
N TRP A 95 -15.32 -6.09 0.22
CA TRP A 95 -14.80 -4.83 0.74
C TRP A 95 -13.48 -4.55 0.06
N LYS A 96 -13.31 -3.36 -0.50
CA LYS A 96 -12.04 -2.92 -1.09
C LYS A 96 -11.63 -1.59 -0.53
N LEU A 97 -10.33 -1.40 -0.40
CA LEU A 97 -9.73 -0.12 -0.03
C LEU A 97 -10.14 0.93 -1.05
N HIS A 98 -10.86 1.94 -0.56
CA HIS A 98 -11.37 3.06 -1.34
C HIS A 98 -10.39 4.22 -1.30
N GLU A 99 -9.92 4.57 -0.10
CA GLU A 99 -8.95 5.62 0.15
C GLU A 99 -8.18 5.31 1.44
N TYR A 100 -7.10 6.05 1.65
CA TYR A 100 -6.36 6.05 2.90
C TYR A 100 -5.97 7.49 3.24
N ILE A 101 -5.86 7.76 4.54
CA ILE A 101 -5.41 9.04 5.08
C ILE A 101 -4.20 8.71 5.95
N SER A 102 -3.06 9.31 5.65
CA SER A 102 -1.82 9.18 6.41
C SER A 102 -1.49 10.52 7.07
N ASP A 103 -1.05 10.48 8.32
CA ASP A 103 -0.68 11.67 9.10
C ASP A 103 0.79 12.10 8.88
N PHE A 104 1.42 11.64 7.79
CA PHE A 104 2.85 11.87 7.46
C PHE A 104 3.01 12.72 6.21
#